data_AF-A0A3M7GNX1-F1
#
_entry.id   AF-A0A3M7GNX1-F1
#
_cell.length_a   1.000
_cell.length_b   1.000
_cell.length_c   1.000
_cell.angle_alpha   90.00
_cell.angle_beta   90.00
_cell.angle_gamma   90.00
#
_symmetry.space_group_name_H-M   'P 1'
#
loop_
_entity.id
_entity.type
_entity.pdbx_description
1 polymer ?
#
loop_
_entity_poly.entity_id
_entity_poly.type
_entity_poly.pdbx_seq_one_letter_code
_entity_poly.pdbx_strand_id
1 'polypeptide(L)'
;MNTRFDPHLHMKVGTKIRPLRHEGYLVIGTGGAVHNLYRNVWAPMLKYRDNFAQETPPEGWALEFRQSVEDCITQNRGPALRRAITRLMKHPQYRDAHATDDHFMAACFVAGAAGDWEDEEQEKGKLGAETWELTNMCNSQFMLGSWDRSTAIAA
;
A
#
# COMPACT_ATOMS: atom_id res chain seq x y z
N MET A 1 -5.29 -10.62 12.60
CA MET A 1 -5.65 -10.63 11.16
C MET A 1 -6.68 -11.74 10.95
N ASN A 2 -7.76 -11.53 10.19
CA ASN A 2 -8.69 -12.64 9.90
C ASN A 2 -8.00 -13.63 8.95
N THR A 3 -8.06 -14.92 9.29
CA THR A 3 -7.55 -16.07 8.52
C THR A 3 -7.92 -16.11 7.02
N ARG A 4 -8.93 -15.36 6.58
CA ARG A 4 -9.44 -15.39 5.19
C ARG A 4 -8.91 -14.28 4.27
N PHE A 5 -8.16 -13.30 4.78
CA PHE A 5 -7.60 -12.19 3.99
C PHE A 5 -8.57 -11.52 3.00
N ASP A 6 -9.86 -11.42 3.38
CA ASP A 6 -10.87 -10.80 2.54
C ASP A 6 -10.60 -9.28 2.42
N PRO A 7 -10.39 -8.74 1.20
CA PRO A 7 -10.10 -7.33 0.99
C PRO A 7 -11.22 -6.41 1.50
N HIS A 8 -12.47 -6.82 1.33
CA HIS A 8 -13.63 -6.03 1.73
C HIS A 8 -13.80 -6.01 3.24
N LEU A 9 -13.44 -7.10 3.93
CA LEU A 9 -13.42 -7.12 5.39
C LEU A 9 -12.38 -6.15 5.94
N HIS A 10 -11.13 -6.19 5.44
CA HIS A 10 -10.06 -5.31 5.92
C HIS A 10 -10.35 -3.84 5.60
N MET A 11 -10.94 -3.56 4.44
CA MET A 11 -11.46 -2.24 4.13
C MET A 11 -12.55 -1.80 5.12
N LYS A 12 -13.51 -2.67 5.46
CA LYS A 12 -14.57 -2.34 6.41
C LYS A 12 -14.02 -2.00 7.80
N VAL A 13 -12.91 -2.63 8.22
CA VAL A 13 -12.20 -2.25 9.45
C VAL A 13 -11.67 -0.81 9.35
N GLY A 14 -11.01 -0.47 8.24
CA GLY A 14 -10.55 0.90 7.97
C GLY A 14 -11.69 1.93 8.00
N THR A 15 -12.82 1.60 7.38
CA THR A 15 -14.02 2.46 7.42
C THR A 15 -14.53 2.68 8.84
N LYS A 16 -14.41 1.69 9.73
CA LYS A 16 -14.87 1.83 11.13
C LYS A 16 -14.00 2.72 12.00
N ILE A 17 -12.69 2.78 11.73
CA ILE A 17 -11.78 3.65 12.47
C ILE A 17 -11.63 5.04 11.85
N ARG A 18 -12.18 5.25 10.65
CA ARG A 18 -12.14 6.54 9.94
C ARG A 18 -12.47 7.74 10.83
N PRO A 19 -13.50 7.73 11.70
CA PRO A 19 -13.86 8.91 12.48
C PRO A 19 -12.71 9.51 13.29
N LEU A 20 -11.74 8.68 13.71
CA LEU A 20 -10.55 9.13 14.43
C LEU A 20 -9.69 10.12 13.61
N ARG A 21 -9.79 10.13 12.27
CA ARG A 21 -9.11 11.14 11.43
C ARG A 21 -9.60 12.57 11.74
N HIS A 22 -10.89 12.74 12.06
CA HIS A 22 -11.45 14.04 12.44
C HIS A 22 -11.07 14.45 13.87
N GLU A 23 -10.61 13.49 14.68
CA GLU A 23 -10.10 13.71 16.03
C GLU A 23 -8.56 13.95 16.04
N GLY A 24 -7.93 14.08 14.87
CA GLY A 24 -6.50 14.35 14.76
C GLY A 24 -5.60 13.11 14.87
N TYR A 25 -6.14 11.90 14.69
CA TYR A 25 -5.32 10.69 14.64
C TYR A 25 -4.81 10.39 13.23
N LEU A 26 -3.51 10.06 13.14
CA LEU A 26 -2.89 9.53 11.93
C LEU A 26 -3.10 8.01 11.86
N VAL A 27 -3.66 7.54 10.74
CA VAL A 27 -3.80 6.11 10.45
C VAL A 27 -2.62 5.64 9.61
N ILE A 28 -1.86 4.68 10.12
CA ILE A 28 -0.69 4.09 9.44
C ILE A 28 -0.99 2.62 9.11
N GLY A 29 -0.94 2.28 7.83
CA GLY A 29 -0.91 0.90 7.36
C GLY A 29 0.50 0.53 6.93
N THR A 30 1.04 -0.57 7.47
CA THR A 30 2.36 -1.11 7.09
C THR A 30 2.18 -2.44 6.37
N GLY A 31 2.86 -2.59 5.24
CA GLY A 31 2.76 -3.71 4.32
C GLY A 31 3.81 -3.59 3.21
N GLY A 32 3.57 -4.21 2.06
CA GLY A 32 4.49 -4.13 0.91
C GLY A 32 3.75 -4.04 -0.43
N ALA A 33 4.23 -3.19 -1.32
CA ALA A 33 3.69 -3.05 -2.68
C ALA A 33 4.00 -4.30 -3.52
N VAL A 34 5.20 -4.87 -3.35
CA VAL A 34 5.56 -6.20 -3.87
C VAL A 34 6.26 -6.95 -2.73
N HIS A 35 5.69 -8.08 -2.31
CA HIS A 35 6.19 -8.86 -1.18
C HIS A 35 6.00 -10.36 -1.41
N ASN A 36 6.92 -10.94 -2.19
CA ASN A 36 7.00 -12.38 -2.42
C ASN A 36 8.42 -12.90 -2.22
N LEU A 37 8.69 -13.44 -1.02
CA LEU A 37 10.01 -13.93 -0.64
C LEU A 37 10.50 -15.10 -1.52
N TYR A 38 9.60 -15.87 -2.13
CA TYR A 38 9.95 -16.95 -3.06
C TYR A 38 10.46 -16.44 -4.41
N ARG A 39 10.19 -15.17 -4.75
CA ARG A 39 10.58 -14.53 -6.02
C ARG A 39 11.76 -13.57 -5.86
N ASN A 40 12.30 -13.41 -4.65
CA ASN A 40 13.45 -12.53 -4.40
C ASN A 40 14.79 -13.14 -4.85
N VAL A 41 15.76 -12.27 -5.15
CA VAL A 41 17.13 -12.67 -5.48
C VAL A 41 18.01 -12.51 -4.24
N TRP A 42 18.35 -13.65 -3.62
CA TRP A 42 19.02 -13.67 -2.32
C TRP A 42 20.56 -13.64 -2.41
N ALA A 43 21.14 -13.99 -3.55
CA ALA A 43 22.60 -14.12 -3.69
C ALA A 43 23.38 -12.82 -3.39
N PRO A 44 22.97 -11.63 -3.88
CA PRO A 44 23.62 -10.37 -3.53
C PRO A 44 23.61 -10.09 -2.03
N MET A 45 22.47 -10.33 -1.36
CA MET A 45 22.36 -10.16 0.10
C MET A 45 23.36 -11.02 0.84
N LEU A 46 23.53 -12.29 0.46
CA LEU A 46 24.49 -13.19 1.10
C LEU A 46 25.95 -12.78 0.84
N LYS A 47 26.24 -12.34 -0.39
CA LYS A 47 27.59 -11.95 -0.83
C LYS A 47 28.07 -10.65 -0.18
N TYR A 48 27.21 -9.64 -0.12
CA TYR A 48 27.57 -8.29 0.35
C TYR A 48 27.08 -7.99 1.77
N ARG A 49 26.25 -8.86 2.37
CA ARG A 49 25.55 -8.62 3.65
C ARG A 49 24.68 -7.36 3.61
N ASP A 50 24.10 -7.10 2.45
CA ASP A 50 23.32 -5.89 2.17
C ASP A 50 22.09 -6.27 1.35
N ASN A 51 20.90 -6.04 1.89
CA ASN A 51 19.64 -6.34 1.21
C ASN A 51 19.28 -5.29 0.14
N PHE A 52 20.00 -4.16 0.08
CA PHE A 52 19.96 -3.18 -1.00
C PHE A 52 20.99 -3.47 -2.11
N ALA A 53 21.83 -4.50 -1.96
CA ALA A 53 22.72 -4.90 -3.03
C ALA A 53 21.91 -5.42 -4.23
N GLN A 54 21.88 -4.64 -5.31
CA GLN A 54 21.14 -4.95 -6.53
C GLN A 54 22.11 -5.10 -7.70
N GLU A 55 22.55 -6.33 -7.97
CA GLU A 55 23.37 -6.62 -9.16
C GLU A 55 22.54 -6.60 -10.45
N THR A 56 21.23 -6.79 -10.36
CA THR A 56 20.27 -6.73 -11.47
C THR A 56 19.06 -5.87 -11.09
N PRO A 57 18.40 -5.22 -12.06
CA PRO A 57 17.16 -4.50 -11.80
C PRO A 57 16.04 -5.45 -11.36
N PRO A 58 14.97 -4.93 -10.72
CA PRO A 58 13.76 -5.69 -10.48
C PRO A 58 13.17 -6.28 -11.77
N GLU A 59 12.52 -7.43 -11.65
CA GLU A 59 11.90 -8.10 -12.79
C GLU A 59 10.64 -7.34 -13.29
N GLY A 60 10.32 -7.51 -14.58
CA GLY A 60 9.23 -6.77 -15.22
C GLY A 60 7.86 -6.95 -14.57
N TRP A 61 7.55 -8.16 -14.08
CA TRP A 61 6.28 -8.43 -13.37
C TRP A 61 6.18 -7.65 -12.04
N ALA A 62 7.30 -7.44 -11.35
CA ALA A 62 7.36 -6.73 -10.08
C ALA A 62 7.15 -5.23 -10.33
N LEU A 63 7.84 -4.68 -11.34
CA LEU A 63 7.67 -3.30 -11.78
C LEU A 63 6.24 -3.01 -12.23
N GLU A 64 5.62 -3.91 -13.01
CA GLU A 64 4.24 -3.79 -13.48
C GLU A 64 3.23 -3.76 -12.32
N PHE A 65 3.35 -4.69 -11.37
CA PHE A 65 2.45 -4.72 -10.22
C PHE A 65 2.65 -3.50 -9.33
N ARG A 66 3.90 -3.12 -9.05
CA ARG A 66 4.23 -1.89 -8.32
C ARG A 66 3.63 -0.66 -8.99
N GLN A 67 3.71 -0.53 -10.32
CA GLN A 67 3.11 0.59 -11.05
C GLN A 67 1.59 0.59 -10.89
N SER A 68 0.96 -0.58 -10.95
CA SER A 68 -0.49 -0.72 -10.74
C SER A 68 -0.92 -0.31 -9.33
N VAL A 69 -0.10 -0.60 -8.31
CA VAL A 69 -0.33 -0.14 -6.93
C VAL A 69 -0.26 1.39 -6.86
N GLU A 70 0.79 1.99 -7.43
CA GLU A 70 0.91 3.46 -7.49
C GLU A 70 -0.31 4.07 -8.19
N ASP A 71 -0.64 3.63 -9.40
CA ASP A 71 -1.75 4.19 -10.18
C ASP A 71 -3.09 4.07 -9.44
N CYS A 72 -3.33 2.94 -8.76
CA CYS A 72 -4.52 2.77 -7.93
C CYS A 72 -4.62 3.83 -6.83
N ILE A 73 -3.50 4.25 -6.25
CA ILE A 73 -3.46 5.20 -5.13
C ILE A 73 -3.41 6.66 -5.62
N THR A 74 -2.59 6.96 -6.63
CA THR A 74 -2.31 8.32 -7.09
C THR A 74 -3.33 8.81 -8.11
N GLN A 75 -4.10 7.91 -8.74
CA GLN A 75 -5.10 8.29 -9.75
C GLN A 75 -6.55 8.23 -9.24
N ASN A 76 -6.80 7.64 -8.07
CA ASN A 76 -8.13 7.49 -7.49
C ASN A 76 -8.28 8.24 -6.16
N ARG A 77 -9.55 8.49 -5.78
CA ARG A 77 -9.96 9.11 -4.51
C ARG A 77 -11.36 8.68 -4.14
N GLY A 78 -11.78 8.97 -2.91
CA GLY A 78 -13.09 8.58 -2.40
C GLY A 78 -13.43 7.11 -2.66
N PRO A 79 -14.69 6.77 -2.99
CA PRO A 79 -15.09 5.38 -3.21
C PRO A 79 -14.35 4.69 -4.37
N ALA A 80 -13.77 5.44 -5.31
CA ALA A 80 -12.97 4.86 -6.39
C ALA A 80 -11.65 4.25 -5.87
N LEU A 81 -11.02 4.85 -4.85
CA LEU A 81 -9.82 4.32 -4.21
C LEU A 81 -10.09 2.94 -3.59
N ARG A 82 -11.20 2.80 -2.86
CA ARG A 82 -11.65 1.52 -2.28
C ARG A 82 -11.78 0.43 -3.34
N ARG A 83 -12.40 0.76 -4.48
CA ARG A 83 -12.57 -0.18 -5.61
C ARG A 83 -11.23 -0.51 -6.27
N ALA A 84 -10.38 0.48 -6.50
CA ALA A 84 -9.08 0.30 -7.15
C ALA A 84 -8.18 -0.65 -6.34
N ILE A 85 -8.02 -0.39 -5.04
CA ILE A 85 -7.16 -1.18 -4.15
C ILE A 85 -7.65 -2.63 -4.02
N THR A 86 -8.95 -2.85 -3.82
CA THR A 86 -9.46 -4.22 -3.68
C THR A 86 -9.42 -5.02 -4.97
N ARG A 87 -9.52 -4.35 -6.13
CA ARG A 87 -9.39 -5.00 -7.42
C ARG A 87 -7.97 -5.49 -7.72
N LEU A 88 -6.94 -4.92 -7.10
CA LEU A 88 -5.55 -5.37 -7.30
C LEU A 88 -5.35 -6.85 -6.94
N MET A 89 -6.14 -7.41 -6.02
CA MET A 89 -6.12 -8.85 -5.72
C MET A 89 -6.53 -9.76 -6.88
N LYS A 90 -7.10 -9.18 -7.95
CA LYS A 90 -7.44 -9.85 -9.22
C LYS A 90 -6.46 -9.51 -10.35
N HIS A 91 -5.41 -8.73 -10.08
CA HIS A 91 -4.40 -8.39 -11.07
C HIS A 91 -3.65 -9.67 -11.51
N PRO A 92 -3.30 -9.85 -12.80
CA PRO A 92 -2.57 -11.03 -13.27
C PRO A 92 -1.29 -11.31 -12.48
N GLN A 93 -0.53 -10.25 -12.18
CA GLN A 93 0.73 -10.33 -11.42
C GLN A 93 0.54 -10.42 -9.89
N TYR A 94 -0.68 -10.44 -9.36
CA TYR A 94 -0.87 -10.35 -7.90
C TYR A 94 -0.23 -11.53 -7.16
N ARG A 95 -0.31 -12.75 -7.68
CA ARG A 95 0.28 -13.93 -6.99
C ARG A 95 1.81 -13.95 -7.10
N ASP A 96 2.35 -13.39 -8.18
CA ASP A 96 3.79 -13.19 -8.30
C ASP A 96 4.27 -12.11 -7.34
N ALA A 97 3.48 -11.04 -7.15
CA ALA A 97 3.79 -9.97 -6.20
C ALA A 97 3.55 -10.34 -4.72
N HIS A 98 2.56 -11.20 -4.44
CA HIS A 98 2.16 -11.59 -3.09
C HIS A 98 1.84 -13.09 -3.05
N ALA A 99 2.78 -13.88 -2.52
CA ALA A 99 2.55 -15.32 -2.30
C ALA A 99 1.42 -15.56 -1.27
N THR A 100 1.35 -14.69 -0.26
CA THR A 100 0.30 -14.60 0.75
C THR A 100 -0.25 -13.19 0.79
N ASP A 101 -1.53 -13.06 1.16
CA ASP A 101 -2.27 -11.80 1.06
C ASP A 101 -1.99 -10.81 2.22
N ASP A 102 -1.33 -11.28 3.29
CA ASP A 102 -1.19 -10.60 4.57
C ASP A 102 -0.52 -9.22 4.44
N HIS A 103 0.57 -9.12 3.67
CA HIS A 103 1.30 -7.86 3.47
C HIS A 103 0.55 -6.85 2.58
N PHE A 104 -0.53 -7.26 1.91
CA PHE A 104 -1.38 -6.37 1.11
C PHE A 104 -2.60 -5.85 1.89
N MET A 105 -3.01 -6.53 2.97
CA MET A 105 -4.22 -6.19 3.71
C MET A 105 -4.20 -4.79 4.32
N ALA A 106 -3.02 -4.28 4.67
CA ALA A 106 -2.85 -2.92 5.17
C ALA A 106 -3.30 -1.87 4.14
N ALA A 107 -3.07 -2.09 2.84
CA ALA A 107 -3.55 -1.19 1.79
C ALA A 107 -5.08 -1.15 1.74
N CYS A 108 -5.74 -2.30 1.87
CA CYS A 108 -7.21 -2.39 1.93
C CYS A 108 -7.76 -1.63 3.14
N PHE A 109 -7.12 -1.79 4.31
CA PHE A 109 -7.46 -1.07 5.53
C PHE A 109 -7.31 0.45 5.37
N VAL A 110 -6.19 0.93 4.84
CA VAL A 110 -5.97 2.37 4.61
C VAL A 110 -6.98 2.92 3.60
N ALA A 111 -7.26 2.20 2.51
CA ALA A 111 -8.28 2.60 1.53
C ALA A 111 -9.70 2.66 2.16
N GLY A 112 -9.99 1.81 3.14
CA GLY A 112 -11.21 1.90 3.94
C GLY A 112 -11.29 3.19 4.74
N ALA A 113 -10.18 3.54 5.40
CA ALA A 113 -10.05 4.75 6.21
C ALA A 113 -10.01 6.04 5.39
N ALA A 114 -9.58 6.00 4.12
CA ALA A 114 -9.33 7.15 3.26
C ALA A 114 -10.01 7.14 1.88
N GLY A 115 -11.10 6.38 1.74
CA GLY A 115 -11.87 6.31 0.48
C GLY A 115 -13.38 6.47 0.64
N ASP A 116 -13.83 7.37 1.52
CA ASP A 116 -15.25 7.72 1.63
C ASP A 116 -15.65 8.87 0.72
N TRP A 117 -16.95 9.19 0.61
CA TRP A 117 -17.43 10.24 -0.29
C TRP A 117 -16.83 11.62 0.02
N GLU A 118 -16.58 11.92 1.29
CA GLU A 118 -15.89 13.16 1.69
C GLU A 118 -14.41 13.22 1.25
N ASP A 119 -13.78 12.09 0.89
CA ASP A 119 -12.43 12.11 0.33
C ASP A 119 -12.41 12.41 -1.18
N GLU A 120 -13.56 12.61 -1.84
CA GLU A 120 -13.57 13.02 -3.26
C GLU A 120 -13.03 14.44 -3.47
N GLU A 121 -13.15 15.29 -2.45
CA GLU A 121 -12.65 16.68 -2.47
C GLU A 121 -11.17 16.77 -2.08
N GLN A 122 -10.60 15.69 -1.55
CA GLN A 122 -9.20 15.65 -1.12
C GLN A 122 -8.25 15.53 -2.32
N GLU A 123 -7.00 15.91 -2.08
CA GLU A 123 -5.92 15.61 -3.00
C GLU A 123 -5.78 14.10 -3.19
N LYS A 124 -5.40 13.70 -4.41
CA LYS A 124 -5.09 12.30 -4.70
C LYS A 124 -3.88 11.84 -3.90
N GLY A 125 -3.72 10.52 -3.78
CA GLY A 125 -2.57 9.95 -3.10
C GLY A 125 -1.24 10.40 -3.71
N LYS A 126 -0.23 10.56 -2.86
CA LYS A 126 1.12 10.92 -3.26
C LYS A 126 2.09 9.82 -2.87
N LEU A 127 2.94 9.40 -3.80
CA LEU A 127 4.11 8.59 -3.50
C LEU A 127 5.14 9.47 -2.79
N GLY A 128 5.55 9.10 -1.58
CA GLY A 128 6.52 9.84 -0.77
C GLY A 128 7.93 9.30 -0.92
N ALA A 129 8.10 8.02 -0.61
CA ALA A 129 9.38 7.32 -0.69
C ALA A 129 9.17 5.91 -1.25
N GLU A 130 10.21 5.36 -1.85
CA GLU A 130 10.21 3.99 -2.34
C GLU A 130 11.58 3.36 -2.14
N THR A 131 11.59 2.09 -1.74
CA THR A 131 12.80 1.27 -1.72
C THR A 131 12.55 -0.07 -2.38
N TRP A 132 13.63 -0.60 -2.97
CA TRP A 132 13.68 -1.94 -3.54
C TRP A 132 14.73 -2.76 -2.80
N GLU A 133 14.36 -3.94 -2.32
CA GLU A 133 15.18 -4.84 -1.53
C GLU A 133 15.17 -6.22 -2.16
N LEU A 134 16.27 -6.98 -2.01
CA LEU A 134 16.38 -8.35 -2.53
C LEU A 134 15.97 -8.46 -4.02
N THR A 135 16.31 -7.41 -4.77
CA THR A 135 15.96 -7.15 -6.18
C THR A 135 14.47 -6.94 -6.47
N ASN A 136 13.56 -7.79 -5.98
CA ASN A 136 12.15 -7.78 -6.40
C ASN A 136 11.16 -7.25 -5.35
N MET A 137 11.57 -7.13 -4.09
CA MET A 137 10.69 -6.65 -3.02
C MET A 137 10.61 -5.12 -3.06
N CYS A 138 9.39 -4.58 -3.07
CA CYS A 138 9.16 -3.14 -3.17
C CYS A 138 8.35 -2.60 -2.00
N ASN A 139 8.91 -1.58 -1.34
CA ASN A 139 8.27 -0.83 -0.27
C ASN A 139 7.97 0.59 -0.75
N SER A 140 6.73 0.82 -1.21
CA SER A 140 6.27 2.15 -1.63
C SER A 140 5.46 2.80 -0.50
N GLN A 141 5.86 4.00 -0.09
CA GLN A 141 5.16 4.80 0.91
C GLN A 141 4.20 5.78 0.23
N PHE A 142 2.93 5.73 0.62
CA PHE A 142 1.91 6.63 0.11
C PHE A 142 1.32 7.51 1.21
N MET A 143 0.93 8.72 0.84
CA MET A 143 0.19 9.66 1.69
C MET A 143 -1.17 9.97 1.06
N LEU A 144 -2.23 9.93 1.86
CA LEU A 144 -3.61 10.24 1.48
C LEU A 144 -4.16 11.34 2.38
N GLY A 145 -4.76 12.36 1.77
CA GLY A 145 -5.20 13.56 2.48
C GLY A 145 -4.05 14.50 2.84
N SER A 146 -4.39 15.55 3.59
CA SER A 146 -3.45 16.56 4.06
C SER A 146 -3.68 16.86 5.54
N TRP A 147 -2.66 17.41 6.20
CA TRP A 147 -2.75 17.90 7.57
C TRP A 147 -2.72 19.42 7.53
N ASP A 148 -3.86 20.08 7.80
CA ASP A 148 -3.87 21.52 7.95
C ASP A 148 -3.29 21.89 9.32
N ARG A 149 -2.30 22.78 9.36
CA ARG A 149 -1.71 23.26 10.61
C ARG A 149 -2.73 24.01 11.48
N SER A 150 -3.84 24.47 10.92
CA SER A 150 -4.92 25.17 11.64
C SER A 150 -5.71 24.26 12.59
N THR A 151 -5.69 22.94 12.39
CA THR A 151 -6.39 21.95 13.23
C THR A 151 -5.53 21.41 14.38
N ALA A 152 -4.38 22.04 14.66
CA ALA A 152 -3.63 21.80 15.88
C ALA A 152 -4.46 22.22 17.11
N ILE A 153 -5.29 21.27 17.56
CA ILE A 153 -5.99 21.11 18.83
C ILE A 153 -5.98 22.36 19.71
N ALA A 154 -7.13 23.02 19.81
CA ALA A 154 -7.45 23.85 20.96
C ALA A 154 -7.26 22.98 22.22
N ALA A 155 -6.18 23.25 22.95
CA ALA A 155 -5.86 22.62 24.23
C ALA A 155 -6.82 23.11 25.33
#